data_AF-A0A327YUE1-F1
#
_entry.id   AF-A0A327YUE1-F1
#
_cell.length_a   1.000
_cell.length_b   1.000
_cell.length_c   1.000
_cell.angle_alpha   90.00
_cell.angle_beta   90.00
_cell.angle_gamma   90.00
#
_symmetry.space_group_name_H-M   'P 1'
#
loop_
_entity.id
_entity.type
_entity.pdbx_description
1 polymer ?
#
loop_
_entity_poly.entity_id
_entity_poly.type
_entity_poly.pdbx_seq_one_letter_code
_entity_poly.pdbx_strand_id
1 'polypeptide(L)'
;MKIEAPESDYLYIQDSQIPNAGKGLFTAIDIYPNEIISLFKGEILSNKEAQKRVSEGNDRYFINMLDGSILDSMNVDCFAKYANDAEAFSKSHSKIIPKSH
;
A
#
# COMPACT_ATOMS: atom_id res chain seq x y z
N MET A 1 -17.80 0.52 -13.45
CA MET A 1 -16.38 0.59 -13.86
C MET A 1 -15.76 -0.74 -13.45
N LYS A 2 -15.25 -1.51 -14.41
CA LYS A 2 -14.76 -2.87 -14.19
C LYS A 2 -13.32 -2.88 -14.67
N ILE A 3 -12.40 -3.28 -13.81
CA ILE A 3 -11.02 -3.54 -14.22
C ILE A 3 -11.08 -4.71 -15.21
N GLU A 4 -10.62 -4.50 -16.45
CA GLU A 4 -10.83 -5.45 -17.55
C GLU A 4 -9.82 -6.63 -17.52
N ALA A 5 -8.71 -6.50 -16.79
CA ALA A 5 -7.68 -7.51 -16.64
C ALA A 5 -7.46 -7.92 -15.16
N PRO A 6 -7.01 -9.16 -14.88
CA PRO A 6 -6.52 -9.54 -13.55
C PRO A 6 -5.43 -8.58 -13.03
N GLU A 7 -5.50 -8.21 -11.75
CA GLU A 7 -4.49 -7.34 -11.11
C GLU A 7 -3.06 -7.85 -11.32
N SER A 8 -2.84 -9.17 -11.29
CA SER A 8 -1.52 -9.81 -11.49
C SER A 8 -0.90 -9.60 -12.87
N ASP A 9 -1.70 -9.22 -13.87
CA ASP A 9 -1.21 -9.04 -15.24
C ASP A 9 -0.47 -7.70 -15.39
N TYR A 10 -0.74 -6.75 -14.49
CA TYR A 10 -0.19 -5.39 -14.57
C TYR A 10 0.33 -4.85 -13.23
N LEU A 11 0.10 -5.53 -12.10
CA LEU A 11 0.65 -5.20 -10.79
C LEU A 11 1.64 -6.25 -10.32
N TYR A 12 2.70 -5.80 -9.67
CA TYR A 12 3.66 -6.66 -9.02
C TYR A 12 4.18 -6.06 -7.72
N ILE A 13 4.73 -6.93 -6.87
CA ILE A 13 5.27 -6.59 -5.55
C ILE A 13 6.78 -6.73 -5.59
N GLN A 14 7.50 -5.70 -5.13
CA GLN A 14 8.95 -5.71 -4.98
C GLN A 14 9.36 -4.97 -3.70
N ASP A 15 10.64 -4.98 -3.34
CA ASP A 15 11.14 -4.09 -2.29
C ASP A 15 10.84 -2.63 -2.64
N SER A 16 10.32 -1.90 -1.65
CA SER A 16 9.96 -0.49 -1.79
C SER A 16 11.20 0.36 -1.99
N GLN A 17 11.06 1.41 -2.81
CA GLN A 17 12.08 2.44 -2.96
C GLN A 17 12.05 3.47 -1.82
N ILE A 18 11.04 3.41 -0.94
CA ILE A 18 10.95 4.23 0.26
C ILE A 18 11.75 3.55 1.39
N PRO A 19 12.71 4.25 2.02
CA PRO A 19 13.51 3.68 3.10
C PRO A 19 12.65 3.10 4.22
N ASN A 20 12.97 1.88 4.65
CA ASN A 20 12.30 1.15 5.74
C ASN A 20 10.80 0.82 5.52
N ALA A 21 10.26 0.94 4.30
CA ALA A 21 8.85 0.64 4.00
C ALA A 21 8.57 -0.84 3.69
N GLY A 22 9.60 -1.68 3.58
CA GLY A 22 9.43 -3.10 3.25
C GLY A 22 9.08 -3.31 1.78
N LYS A 23 7.94 -3.95 1.48
CA LYS A 23 7.49 -4.20 0.12
C LYS A 23 6.66 -3.04 -0.42
N GLY A 24 6.61 -2.87 -1.74
CA GLY A 24 5.82 -1.86 -2.44
C GLY A 24 5.05 -2.45 -3.62
N LEU A 25 3.97 -1.76 -4.00
CA LEU A 25 3.17 -2.04 -5.18
C LEU A 25 3.69 -1.26 -6.40
N PHE A 26 3.89 -1.95 -7.51
CA PHE A 26 4.39 -1.38 -8.77
C PHE A 26 3.50 -1.78 -9.94
N THR A 27 3.50 -0.96 -11.00
CA THR A 27 2.80 -1.26 -12.26
C THR A 27 3.80 -1.72 -13.33
N ALA A 28 3.43 -2.75 -14.10
CA ALA A 28 4.21 -3.24 -15.24
C ALA A 28 3.91 -2.48 -16.54
N ILE A 29 2.86 -1.67 -16.53
CA ILE A 29 2.40 -0.84 -17.64
C ILE A 29 2.12 0.58 -17.15
N ASP A 30 1.97 1.50 -18.10
CA ASP A 30 1.48 2.85 -17.80
C ASP A 30 0.01 2.79 -17.34
N ILE A 31 -0.30 3.58 -16.32
CA ILE A 31 -1.65 3.78 -15.78
C ILE A 31 -2.06 5.24 -15.96
N TYR A 32 -3.36 5.51 -16.08
CA TYR A 32 -3.85 6.85 -16.35
C TYR A 32 -4.44 7.52 -15.10
N PRO A 33 -4.44 8.87 -15.01
CA PRO A 33 -5.10 9.57 -13.93
C PRO A 33 -6.57 9.14 -13.77
N ASN A 34 -7.00 8.95 -12.52
CA ASN A 34 -8.34 8.48 -12.12
C ASN A 34 -8.65 7.01 -12.46
N GLU A 35 -7.66 6.22 -12.85
CA GLU A 35 -7.82 4.78 -13.02
C GLU A 35 -7.85 4.06 -11.66
N ILE A 36 -8.81 3.15 -11.49
CA ILE A 36 -8.87 2.26 -10.33
C ILE A 36 -8.05 1.02 -10.66
N ILE A 37 -6.85 0.91 -10.09
CA ILE A 37 -5.90 -0.16 -10.43
C ILE A 37 -5.94 -1.34 -9.45
N SER A 38 -6.40 -1.14 -8.21
CA SER A 38 -6.56 -2.22 -7.22
C SER A 38 -7.58 -1.84 -6.16
N LEU A 39 -8.18 -2.85 -5.52
CA LEU A 39 -9.13 -2.67 -4.43
C LEU A 39 -8.61 -3.29 -3.15
N PHE A 40 -8.76 -2.57 -2.04
CA PHE A 40 -8.54 -3.14 -0.72
C PHE A 40 -9.58 -4.22 -0.42
N LYS A 41 -9.09 -5.37 0.07
CA LYS A 41 -9.87 -6.54 0.48
C LYS A 41 -9.34 -7.00 1.82
N GLY A 42 -10.23 -7.34 2.73
CA GLY A 42 -9.85 -7.68 4.09
C GLY A 42 -11.02 -8.14 4.95
N GLU A 43 -10.72 -8.39 6.21
CA GLU A 43 -11.69 -8.71 7.26
C GLU A 43 -12.13 -7.42 7.95
N ILE A 44 -13.44 -7.21 8.11
CA ILE A 44 -13.93 -6.12 8.97
C ILE A 44 -13.81 -6.56 10.43
N LEU A 45 -13.05 -5.82 11.22
CA LEU A 45 -12.74 -6.18 12.59
C LEU A 45 -13.71 -5.58 13.58
N SER A 46 -14.05 -6.34 14.62
CA SER A 46 -14.58 -5.77 15.86
C SER A 46 -13.46 -5.05 16.64
N ASN A 47 -13.83 -4.15 17.55
CA ASN A 47 -12.88 -3.43 18.40
C ASN A 47 -11.97 -4.38 19.21
N LYS A 48 -12.51 -5.50 19.69
CA LYS A 48 -11.73 -6.48 20.47
C LYS A 48 -10.67 -7.16 19.61
N GLU A 49 -11.01 -7.50 18.37
CA GLU A 49 -10.11 -8.14 17.42
C GLU A 49 -9.03 -7.17 16.93
N ALA A 50 -9.39 -5.91 16.69
CA ALA A 50 -8.44 -4.87 16.35
C ALA A 50 -7.43 -4.65 17.49
N GLN A 51 -7.90 -4.49 18.73
CA GLN A 51 -7.03 -4.33 19.91
C GLN A 51 -6.09 -5.51 20.10
N LYS A 52 -6.59 -6.74 19.93
CA LYS A 52 -5.76 -7.94 20.01
C LYS A 52 -4.65 -7.92 18.95
N ARG A 53 -4.97 -7.67 17.68
CA ARG A 53 -3.98 -7.62 16.60
C ARG A 53 -2.93 -6.51 16.81
N VAL A 54 -3.34 -5.33 17.29
CA VAL A 54 -2.41 -4.26 17.67
C VAL A 54 -1.45 -4.72 18.78
N SER A 55 -1.96 -5.40 19.82
CA SER A 55 -1.10 -5.93 20.90
C SER A 55 -0.10 -6.98 20.44
N GLU A 56 -0.39 -7.65 19.31
CA GLU A 56 0.47 -8.66 18.67
C GLU A 56 1.36 -8.08 17.56
N GLY A 57 1.24 -6.78 17.23
CA GLY A 57 1.99 -6.13 16.14
C GLY A 57 1.53 -6.53 14.73
N ASN A 58 0.29 -6.98 14.60
CA ASN A 58 -0.36 -7.47 13.37
C ASN A 58 -1.33 -6.45 12.77
N ASP A 59 -1.01 -5.15 12.89
CA ASP A 59 -1.86 -4.01 12.52
C ASP A 59 -1.36 -3.23 11.30
N ARG A 60 -0.31 -3.72 10.63
CA ARG A 60 0.40 -3.03 9.53
C ARG A 60 -0.47 -2.74 8.29
N TYR A 61 -1.58 -3.45 8.13
CA TYR A 61 -2.49 -3.33 6.98
C TYR A 61 -3.92 -3.00 7.40
N PHE A 62 -4.07 -2.29 8.52
CA PHE A 62 -5.35 -1.71 8.94
C PHE A 62 -5.72 -0.52 8.08
N ILE A 63 -7.00 -0.45 7.74
CA ILE A 63 -7.57 0.63 6.95
C ILE A 63 -8.81 1.13 7.68
N ASN A 64 -8.81 2.41 7.99
CA ASN A 64 -9.98 3.07 8.55
C ASN A 64 -10.98 3.33 7.43
N MET A 65 -12.14 2.68 7.52
CA MET A 65 -13.25 2.86 6.59
C MET A 65 -14.01 4.15 6.93
N LEU A 66 -14.79 4.66 5.98
CA LEU A 66 -15.55 5.91 6.14
C LEU A 66 -16.58 5.85 7.27
N ASP A 67 -17.08 4.66 7.59
CA ASP A 67 -18.02 4.43 8.69
C ASP A 67 -17.32 4.25 10.06
N GLY A 68 -15.98 4.38 10.10
CA GLY A 68 -15.17 4.20 11.29
C GLY A 68 -14.83 2.74 11.62
N SER A 69 -15.26 1.77 10.81
CA SER A 69 -14.82 0.39 10.95
C SER A 69 -13.36 0.20 10.49
N ILE A 70 -12.73 -0.89 10.94
CA ILE A 70 -11.37 -1.25 10.55
C ILE A 70 -11.44 -2.44 9.60
N LEU A 71 -10.89 -2.28 8.39
CA LEU A 71 -10.62 -3.36 7.46
C LEU A 71 -9.16 -3.82 7.64
N ASP A 72 -8.93 -5.11 7.87
CA ASP A 72 -7.60 -5.70 7.96
C ASP A 72 -7.30 -6.56 6.74
N SER A 73 -6.29 -6.17 5.97
CA SER A 73 -5.86 -6.88 4.75
C SER A 73 -4.68 -7.85 4.97
N MET A 74 -4.20 -8.02 6.22
CA MET A 74 -2.99 -8.80 6.52
C MET A 74 -3.04 -10.20 5.92
N ASN A 75 -4.12 -10.94 6.19
CA ASN A 75 -4.29 -12.35 5.82
C ASN A 75 -5.07 -12.57 4.51
N VAL A 76 -5.33 -11.52 3.75
CA VAL A 76 -6.08 -11.59 2.48
C VAL A 76 -5.17 -11.25 1.31
N ASP A 77 -5.29 -12.01 0.22
CA ASP A 77 -4.62 -11.70 -1.05
C ASP A 77 -5.19 -10.41 -1.64
N CYS A 78 -4.36 -9.37 -1.61
CA CYS A 78 -4.75 -8.00 -1.90
C CYS A 78 -3.50 -7.22 -2.32
N PHE A 79 -3.43 -6.77 -3.57
CA PHE A 79 -2.29 -5.96 -4.04
C PHE A 79 -2.27 -4.58 -3.38
N ALA A 80 -3.43 -3.96 -3.23
CA ALA A 80 -3.57 -2.62 -2.64
C ALA A 80 -2.89 -2.46 -1.27
N LYS A 81 -2.79 -3.53 -0.46
CA LYS A 81 -2.13 -3.49 0.85
C LYS A 81 -0.64 -3.14 0.79
N TYR A 82 0.00 -3.31 -0.38
CA TYR A 82 1.42 -2.97 -0.59
C TYR A 82 1.63 -1.54 -1.11
N ALA A 83 0.56 -0.75 -1.31
CA ALA A 83 0.69 0.66 -1.62
C ALA A 83 1.23 1.41 -0.39
N ASN A 84 2.42 1.99 -0.51
CA ASN A 84 3.10 2.67 0.60
C ASN A 84 2.69 4.14 0.69
N ASP A 85 2.62 4.67 1.91
CA ASP A 85 2.53 6.11 2.14
C ASP A 85 3.84 6.80 1.71
N ALA A 86 3.72 7.72 0.76
CA ALA A 86 4.83 8.40 0.12
C ALA A 86 5.08 9.82 0.65
N GLU A 87 4.34 10.29 1.69
CA GLU A 87 4.50 11.65 2.22
C GLU A 87 5.97 11.97 2.61
N ALA A 88 6.72 10.96 3.08
CA ALA A 88 8.13 11.10 3.42
C ALA A 88 9.07 11.19 2.20
N PHE A 89 8.68 10.65 1.03
CA PHE A 89 9.53 10.56 -0.16
C PHE A 89 9.70 11.92 -0.86
N SER A 90 8.69 12.79 -0.78
CA SER A 90 8.70 14.14 -1.37
C SER A 90 9.76 15.07 -0.75
N LYS A 91 10.29 14.76 0.45
CA LYS A 91 11.27 15.60 1.17
C LYS A 91 12.72 15.26 0.84
N SER A 92 13.02 14.16 0.16
CA SER A 92 14.40 13.70 -0.08
C SER A 92 15.04 14.10 -1.42
N HIS A 93 14.39 14.93 -2.23
CA HIS A 93 15.02 15.50 -3.44
C HIS A 93 15.66 16.87 -3.17
N SER A 94 16.78 16.89 -2.46
CA SER A 94 17.79 17.96 -2.65
C SER A 94 19.16 17.53 -2.11
N LYS A 95 20.04 17.12 -3.03
CA LYS A 95 21.43 17.61 -3.18
C LYS A 95 22.09 16.86 -4.34
N ILE A 96 22.02 17.45 -5.53
CA ILE A 96 23.06 17.23 -6.54
C ILE A 96 24.31 17.92 -5.97
N ILE A 97 25.32 17.15 -5.59
CA ILE A 97 26.64 17.69 -5.25
C ILE A 97 27.40 17.75 -6.58
N PRO A 98 27.72 18.94 -7.12
CA PRO A 98 28.58 19.00 -8.29
C PRO A 98 29.98 18.55 -7.88
N LYS A 99 30.53 17.54 -8.58
CA LYS A 99 31.94 17.23 -8.51
C LYS A 99 32.71 18.33 -9.24
N SER A 100 33.44 19.15 -8.50
CA SER A 100 34.51 20.00 -9.05
C SER A 100 35.73 19.12 -9.37
N HIS A 101 36.26 19.28 -10.59
CA HIS A 101 37.57 18.78 -10.99
C HIS A 101 38.70 19.49 -10.23
#